data_AF-A0A1C6FPK1-F1
#
_entry.id   AF-A0A1C6FPK1-F1
#
_cell.length_a   1.000
_cell.length_b   1.000
_cell.length_c   1.000
_cell.angle_alpha   90.00
_cell.angle_beta   90.00
_cell.angle_gamma   90.00
#
_symmetry.space_group_name_H-M   'P 1'
#
loop_
_entity.id
_entity.type
_entity.pdbx_description
1 polymer ?
#
loop_
_entity_poly.entity_id
_entity_poly.type
_entity_poly.pdbx_seq_one_letter_code
_entity_poly.pdbx_strand_id
1 'polypeptide(L)'
;MKGHSKIRNKLIANIFGQMGLVEAWGSGIRRIISAAGEYGLPVPTVEVFDDMFRVNLYRNVQDNVNGGEKGGINGGDNFGDKARIREKAQKLTDIRKGTHAVL
;
A
#
# COMPACT_ATOMS: atom_id res chain seq x y z
N MET A 1 -13.66 6.09 -6.97
CA MET A 1 -13.92 5.87 -5.53
C MET A 1 -12.87 4.88 -5.02
N LYS A 2 -12.12 5.21 -3.95
CA LYS A 2 -11.19 4.26 -3.31
C LYS A 2 -12.01 3.37 -2.36
N GLY A 3 -11.69 2.08 -2.27
CA GLY A 3 -12.46 1.11 -1.48
C GLY A 3 -12.55 1.53 -0.01
N HIS A 4 -13.77 1.57 0.53
CA HIS A 4 -13.99 1.82 1.96
C HIS A 4 -14.06 0.46 2.67
N SER A 5 -13.35 0.33 3.79
CA SER A 5 -13.43 -0.90 4.58
C SER A 5 -14.73 -0.95 5.36
N LYS A 6 -15.43 -2.09 5.26
CA LYS A 6 -16.70 -2.33 5.93
C LYS A 6 -16.56 -3.53 6.86
N ILE A 7 -16.86 -3.34 8.13
CA ILE A 7 -16.90 -4.41 9.13
C ILE A 7 -18.00 -5.39 8.76
N ARG A 8 -17.65 -6.67 8.59
CA ARG A 8 -18.60 -7.75 8.31
C ARG A 8 -19.23 -8.31 9.59
N ASN A 9 -18.43 -8.48 10.64
CA ASN A 9 -18.88 -8.94 11.95
C ASN A 9 -18.49 -7.92 13.02
N LYS A 10 -19.49 -7.22 13.57
CA LYS A 10 -19.28 -6.16 14.57
C LYS A 10 -18.81 -6.69 15.92
N LEU A 11 -19.27 -7.87 16.33
CA LEU A 11 -18.90 -8.44 17.63
C LEU A 11 -17.41 -8.79 17.66
N ILE A 12 -16.94 -9.49 16.63
CA ILE A 12 -15.52 -9.84 16.48
C ILE A 12 -14.66 -8.57 16.44
N ALA A 13 -15.08 -7.58 15.64
CA ALA A 13 -14.40 -6.29 15.54
C ALA A 13 -14.28 -5.58 16.90
N ASN A 14 -15.36 -5.57 17.68
CA ASN A 14 -15.36 -4.94 19.00
C ASN A 14 -14.43 -5.66 19.97
N ILE A 15 -14.43 -7.00 20.00
CA ILE A 15 -13.55 -7.79 20.88
C ILE A 15 -12.09 -7.48 20.57
N PHE A 16 -11.67 -7.48 19.29
CA PHE A 16 -10.30 -7.13 18.91
C PHE A 16 -9.94 -5.66 19.21
N GLY A 17 -10.90 -4.74 19.08
CA GLY A 17 -10.72 -3.35 19.49
C GLY A 17 -10.53 -3.18 21.00
N GLN A 18 -11.34 -3.88 21.82
CA GLN A 18 -11.24 -3.84 23.28
C GLN A 18 -9.93 -4.44 23.80
N MET A 19 -9.41 -5.47 23.13
CA MET A 19 -8.10 -6.05 23.43
C MET A 19 -6.92 -5.16 23.00
N GLY A 20 -7.16 -4.03 22.32
CA GLY A 20 -6.10 -3.15 21.81
C GLY A 20 -5.30 -3.75 20.65
N LEU A 21 -5.80 -4.82 20.01
CA LEU A 21 -5.11 -5.49 18.90
C LEU A 21 -5.38 -4.80 17.54
N VAL A 22 -6.44 -3.99 17.45
CA VAL A 22 -6.80 -3.26 16.22
C VAL A 22 -7.29 -1.85 16.55
N GLU A 23 -6.65 -0.84 15.96
CA GLU A 23 -6.98 0.59 16.20
C GLU A 23 -7.92 1.17 15.13
N ALA A 24 -7.89 0.64 13.90
CA ALA A 24 -8.65 1.15 12.77
C ALA A 24 -8.93 0.06 11.73
N TRP A 25 -10.03 0.22 10.99
CA TRP A 25 -10.45 -0.70 9.94
C TRP A 25 -9.90 -0.28 8.58
N GLY A 26 -9.33 -1.23 7.84
CA GLY A 26 -8.88 -1.00 6.46
C GLY A 26 -7.46 -0.46 6.29
N SER A 27 -6.81 0.01 7.36
CA SER A 27 -5.39 0.42 7.28
C SER A 27 -4.43 -0.77 7.30
N GLY A 28 -4.88 -1.94 7.79
CA GLY A 28 -4.03 -3.13 7.97
C GLY A 28 -3.36 -3.61 6.69
N ILE A 29 -4.13 -3.78 5.60
CA ILE A 29 -3.57 -4.30 4.34
C ILE A 29 -2.49 -3.38 3.75
N ARG A 30 -2.71 -2.07 3.83
CA ARG A 30 -1.71 -1.08 3.38
C ARG A 30 -0.43 -1.16 4.22
N ARG A 31 -0.55 -1.33 5.54
CA ARG A 31 0.61 -1.51 6.43
C ARG A 31 1.37 -2.79 6.12
N ILE A 32 0.69 -3.89 5.83
CA ILE A 32 1.32 -5.16 5.43
C ILE A 32 2.11 -4.99 4.13
N ILE A 33 1.53 -4.35 3.12
CA ILE A 33 2.21 -4.09 1.84
C ILE A 33 3.43 -3.18 2.03
N SER A 34 3.30 -2.10 2.80
CA SER A 34 4.42 -1.20 3.11
C SER A 34 5.54 -1.94 3.84
N ALA A 35 5.21 -2.74 4.85
CA ALA A 35 6.19 -3.53 5.59
C ALA A 35 6.93 -4.51 4.66
N ALA A 36 6.22 -5.25 3.80
CA ALA A 36 6.87 -6.14 2.83
C ALA A 36 7.91 -5.39 1.97
N GLY A 37 7.58 -4.19 1.48
CA GLY A 37 8.52 -3.33 0.75
C GLY A 37 9.72 -2.88 1.59
N GLU A 38 9.49 -2.48 2.85
CA GLU A 38 10.56 -2.10 3.79
C GLU A 38 11.53 -3.26 4.08
N TYR A 39 11.02 -4.49 4.12
CA TYR A 39 11.82 -5.71 4.28
C TYR A 39 12.43 -6.23 2.97
N GLY A 40 12.21 -5.56 1.83
CA GLY A 40 12.68 -6.01 0.52
C GLY A 40 12.03 -7.32 0.04
N LEU A 41 10.86 -7.66 0.59
CA LEU A 41 10.10 -8.84 0.23
C LEU A 41 9.18 -8.56 -0.96
N PRO A 42 8.81 -9.60 -1.74
CA PRO A 42 7.78 -9.46 -2.76
C PRO A 42 6.46 -8.94 -2.18
N VAL A 43 5.75 -8.13 -2.97
CA VAL A 43 4.42 -7.62 -2.61
C VAL A 43 3.47 -8.81 -2.35
N PRO A 44 2.70 -8.83 -1.25
CA PRO A 44 1.74 -9.88 -0.99
C PRO A 44 0.73 -10.01 -2.13
N THR A 45 0.47 -11.24 -2.59
CA THR A 45 -0.49 -11.49 -3.66
C THR A 45 -1.86 -11.80 -3.07
N VAL A 46 -2.91 -11.31 -3.72
CA VAL A 46 -4.30 -11.60 -3.36
C VAL A 46 -4.92 -12.40 -4.49
N GLU A 47 -5.37 -13.61 -4.18
CA GLU A 47 -5.99 -14.55 -5.12
C GLU A 47 -7.44 -14.77 -4.70
N VAL A 48 -8.38 -14.73 -5.65
CA VAL A 48 -9.81 -14.97 -5.38
C VAL A 48 -10.12 -16.43 -5.69
N PHE A 49 -10.81 -17.10 -4.77
CA PHE A 49 -11.25 -18.49 -4.89
C PHE A 49 -12.71 -18.56 -4.47
N ASP A 50 -13.63 -18.81 -5.42
CA ASP A 50 -15.07 -18.82 -5.19
C ASP A 50 -15.54 -17.53 -4.44
N ASP A 51 -16.12 -17.68 -3.25
CA ASP A 51 -16.57 -16.60 -2.36
C ASP A 51 -15.48 -16.10 -1.39
N MET A 52 -14.26 -16.61 -1.51
CA MET A 52 -13.14 -16.35 -0.61
C MET A 52 -11.97 -15.69 -1.34
N PHE A 53 -11.01 -15.21 -0.55
CA PHE A 53 -9.72 -14.76 -1.06
C PHE A 53 -8.60 -15.30 -0.18
N ARG A 54 -7.46 -15.55 -0.81
CA ARG A 54 -6.20 -15.90 -0.17
C ARG A 54 -5.25 -14.73 -0.28
N VAL A 55 -4.48 -14.50 0.78
CA VAL A 55 -3.35 -13.56 0.76
C VAL A 55 -2.08 -14.37 0.97
N ASN A 56 -1.16 -14.34 0.00
CA ASN A 56 0.14 -15.00 0.12
C ASN A 56 1.21 -14.00 0.57
N LEU A 57 1.95 -14.36 1.61
CA LEU A 57 3.07 -13.61 2.15
C LEU A 57 4.36 -14.37 1.86
N TYR A 58 5.42 -13.65 1.51
CA TYR A 58 6.69 -14.23 1.10
C TYR A 58 7.75 -13.96 2.17
N ARG A 59 8.66 -14.90 2.36
CA ARG A 59 9.84 -14.74 3.22
C ARG A 59 11.08 -15.05 2.39
N ASN A 60 12.20 -14.42 2.72
CA ASN A 60 13.48 -14.87 2.19
C ASN A 60 13.77 -16.25 2.76
N VAL A 61 13.87 -17.23 1.89
CA VAL A 61 14.42 -18.53 2.24
C VAL A 61 15.94 -18.35 2.17
N GLN A 62 16.54 -17.92 3.27
CA GLN A 62 17.98 -18.11 3.44
C GLN A 62 18.20 -19.59 3.73
N ASP A 63 18.23 -20.40 2.67
CA ASP A 63 18.96 -21.65 2.76
C ASP A 63 20.43 -21.25 2.77
N ASN A 64 21.11 -21.55 3.88
CA ASN A 64 22.56 -21.50 3.93
C ASN A 64 23.09 -22.29 2.74
N VAL A 65 23.67 -21.60 1.76
CA VAL A 65 24.76 -21.98 0.84
C VAL A 65 24.66 -21.14 -0.44
N ASN A 66 25.58 -20.19 -0.56
CA ASN A 66 26.23 -19.68 -1.77
C ASN A 66 25.37 -19.43 -3.04
N GLY A 67 25.15 -18.15 -3.33
CA GLY A 67 25.20 -17.64 -4.70
C GLY A 67 23.89 -17.13 -5.27
N GLY A 68 23.91 -15.87 -5.70
CA GLY A 68 22.95 -15.33 -6.68
C GLY A 68 22.21 -14.09 -6.21
N GLU A 69 22.85 -12.93 -6.30
CA GLU A 69 22.13 -11.70 -6.60
C GLU A 69 21.31 -11.93 -7.88
N LYS A 70 19.97 -11.87 -7.83
CA LYS A 70 18.96 -11.32 -8.78
C LYS A 70 17.59 -11.60 -8.11
N GLY A 71 16.70 -10.66 -7.85
CA GLY A 71 16.17 -9.63 -8.74
C GLY A 71 14.65 -9.71 -8.65
N GLY A 72 13.99 -8.60 -8.31
CA GLY A 72 12.54 -8.54 -8.18
C GLY A 72 12.00 -7.14 -7.93
N ILE A 73 12.57 -6.11 -8.56
CA ILE A 73 11.86 -4.84 -8.75
C ILE A 73 10.84 -5.11 -9.85
N ASN A 74 9.54 -5.15 -9.53
CA ASN A 74 8.42 -4.81 -10.43
C ASN A 74 7.09 -4.98 -9.67
N GLY A 75 6.64 -3.89 -9.04
CA GLY A 75 5.34 -3.80 -8.39
C GLY A 75 4.95 -2.34 -8.20
N GLY A 76 5.06 -1.54 -9.26
CA GLY A 76 4.60 -0.16 -9.26
C GLY A 76 3.09 -0.12 -9.47
N ASP A 77 2.30 -0.33 -8.43
CA ASP A 77 0.90 0.03 -8.43
C ASP A 77 0.74 1.49 -7.99
N ASN A 78 0.24 2.32 -8.91
CA ASN A 78 -0.04 3.74 -8.73
C ASN A 78 -1.23 3.97 -7.76
N PHE A 79 -1.21 3.38 -6.58
CA PHE A 79 -2.26 3.47 -5.58
C PHE A 79 -1.86 4.37 -4.40
N GLY A 80 -1.31 5.55 -4.71
CA GLY A 80 -0.91 6.55 -3.71
C GLY A 80 -0.83 7.94 -4.32
N ASP A 81 -1.81 8.78 -4.00
CA ASP A 81 -1.73 10.24 -4.06
C ASP A 81 -1.55 10.95 -5.42
N LYS A 82 -2.47 10.69 -6.37
CA LYS A 82 -2.71 11.63 -7.49
C LYS A 82 -3.08 13.05 -7.02
N ALA A 83 -3.65 13.19 -5.82
CA ALA A 83 -4.05 14.48 -5.25
C ALA A 83 -2.84 15.39 -4.94
N ARG A 84 -1.77 14.85 -4.36
CA ARG A 84 -0.55 15.61 -4.03
C ARG A 84 0.24 16.03 -5.27
N ILE A 85 0.24 15.19 -6.32
CA ILE A 85 0.90 15.51 -7.59
C ILE A 85 0.15 16.64 -8.31
N ARG A 86 -1.19 16.63 -8.30
CA ARG A 86 -2.00 17.71 -8.91
C ARG A 86 -1.76 19.05 -8.24
N GLU A 87 -1.62 19.09 -6.91
CA GLU A 87 -1.34 20.33 -6.18
C GLU A 87 0.03 20.92 -6.54
N LYS A 88 1.08 20.08 -6.66
CA LYS A 88 2.41 20.54 -7.11
C LYS A 88 2.40 21.02 -8.57
N ALA A 89 1.67 20.34 -9.46
CA ALA A 89 1.56 20.74 -10.85
C ALA A 89 0.86 22.11 -11.00
N GLN A 90 -0.22 22.35 -10.23
CA GLN A 90 -0.95 23.61 -10.27
C GLN A 90 -0.09 24.79 -9.75
N LYS A 91 0.63 24.60 -8.63
CA LYS A 91 1.56 25.63 -8.12
C LYS A 91 2.66 25.96 -9.13
N LEU A 92 3.16 24.97 -9.88
CA LEU A 92 4.18 25.19 -10.91
C LEU A 92 3.63 25.96 -12.13
N THR A 93 2.39 25.70 -12.52
CA THR A 93 1.74 26.44 -13.62
C THR A 93 1.40 27.87 -13.25
N ASP A 94 1.05 28.13 -11.99
CA ASP A 94 0.71 29.46 -11.51
C ASP A 94 1.96 30.35 -11.40
N ILE A 95 3.13 29.78 -11.03
CA ILE A 95 4.42 30.49 -11.06
C ILE A 95 4.83 30.90 -12.48
N ARG A 96 4.60 30.02 -13.48
CA ARG A 96 4.97 30.29 -14.88
C ARG A 96 4.09 31.37 -15.54
N LYS A 97 2.85 31.54 -15.08
CA LYS A 97 1.95 32.61 -15.56
C LYS A 97 2.29 33.99 -14.97
N GLY A 98 2.91 34.04 -13.78
CA GLY A 98 3.35 35.30 -13.17
C GLY A 98 4.65 35.87 -13.76
N THR A 99 5.46 35.06 -14.45
CA THR A 99 6.77 35.49 -14.97
C THR A 99 6.72 36.15 -16.35
N HIS A 100 5.56 36.16 -17.02
CA HIS A 100 5.36 36.79 -18.32
C HIS A 100 4.56 38.11 -18.27
N ALA A 101 4.28 38.64 -17.08
CA ALA A 101 3.55 39.90 -16.88
C ALA A 101 4.42 40.95 -16.17
N VAL A 102 5.66 41.15 -16.63
CA VAL A 102 6.41 42.40 -16.42
C VAL A 102 7.31 42.66 -17.64
N LEU A 103 6.71 43.24 -18.67
CA LEU A 103 7.30 44.27 -19.54
C LEU A 103 6.17 45.23 -19.90
#